data_AF-A0A1D1YRK9-F1
#
_entry.id   AF-A0A1D1YRK9-F1
#
_cell.length_a   1.000
_cell.length_b   1.000
_cell.length_c   1.000
_cell.angle_alpha   90.00
_cell.angle_beta   90.00
_cell.angle_gamma   90.00
#
_symmetry.space_group_name_H-M   'P 1'
#
loop_
_entity.id
_entity.type
_entity.pdbx_description
1 polymer ?
#
loop_
_entity_poly.entity_id
_entity_poly.type
_entity_poly.pdbx_seq_one_letter_code
_entity_poly.pdbx_strand_id
1 'polypeptide(L)'
;MLDEWTARAEICDTLQDPVRIAMVGKYTGLSDSYLSVLKALLHASTACNRKLIVEWVPSSDLEDATANESPEAYEAAWNLLRDADGVLVPGGFGDRGVKGKILAAKYARENNVPFLGICLGMQIAVIEYARSVLNLQDANSTEFDPDTTNPCVIFMPEGSKTHMGGTMRLGSRRTYFQDADCRSAKLYGNAKYVDERHRHRYEVNPDMITKLENAGLSFVGKDETGRRMEVLELPSHPYFVGVQFHPEFKSRPGKPSALFSGLIAASSGQLKTLLQNPCHIKKVMPKYPTSNGVSTKPYANGNKNMHKKGFVSNGIYSNGLASMLDR
;
A
#
# COMPACT_ATOMS: atom_id res chain seq x y z
N MET A 1 -9.38 21.05 -20.81
CA MET A 1 -8.59 21.05 -19.54
C MET A 1 -9.51 21.29 -18.35
N LEU A 2 -10.38 22.30 -18.36
CA LEU A 2 -11.39 22.51 -17.31
C LEU A 2 -12.37 21.33 -17.20
N ASP A 3 -12.95 20.89 -18.32
CA ASP A 3 -13.96 19.81 -18.34
C ASP A 3 -13.46 18.50 -17.71
N GLU A 4 -12.18 18.17 -17.90
CA GLU A 4 -11.56 16.98 -17.33
C GLU A 4 -11.42 17.08 -15.80
N TRP A 5 -11.11 18.28 -15.29
CA TRP A 5 -11.04 18.52 -13.84
C TRP A 5 -12.43 18.55 -13.21
N THR A 6 -13.40 19.19 -13.85
CA THR A 6 -14.79 19.21 -13.41
C THR A 6 -15.36 17.80 -13.33
N ALA A 7 -15.22 17.00 -14.39
CA ALA A 7 -15.70 15.63 -14.40
C ALA A 7 -15.05 14.77 -13.29
N ARG A 8 -13.76 14.96 -13.00
CA ARG A 8 -13.10 14.25 -11.89
C ARG A 8 -13.61 14.66 -10.52
N ALA A 9 -13.83 15.95 -10.30
CA ALA A 9 -14.40 16.45 -9.05
C ALA A 9 -15.81 15.87 -8.83
N GLU A 10 -16.66 15.92 -9.86
CA GLU A 10 -18.01 15.34 -9.84
C GLU A 10 -18.00 13.85 -9.54
N ILE A 11 -17.08 13.07 -10.13
CA ILE A 11 -16.94 11.65 -9.79
C ILE A 11 -16.58 11.54 -8.32
N CYS A 12 -15.51 12.19 -7.86
CA CYS A 12 -15.07 12.09 -6.46
C CYS A 12 -16.18 12.40 -5.46
N ASP A 13 -17.06 13.36 -5.76
CA ASP A 13 -18.18 13.75 -4.90
C ASP A 13 -19.38 12.79 -4.99
N THR A 14 -19.53 12.03 -6.09
CA THR A 14 -20.68 11.16 -6.32
C THR A 14 -20.46 9.69 -5.96
N LEU A 15 -19.22 9.25 -5.70
CA LEU A 15 -18.89 7.86 -5.34
C LEU A 15 -19.61 7.40 -4.06
N GLN A 16 -20.34 6.29 -4.16
CA GLN A 16 -21.07 5.70 -3.02
C GLN A 16 -20.46 4.39 -2.55
N ASP A 17 -20.09 3.50 -3.47
CA ASP A 17 -19.64 2.15 -3.12
C ASP A 17 -18.27 2.18 -2.42
N PRO A 18 -18.17 1.76 -1.15
CA PRO A 18 -16.93 1.86 -0.41
C PRO A 18 -15.90 0.81 -0.84
N VAL A 19 -14.62 1.14 -0.63
CA VAL A 19 -13.53 0.17 -0.53
C VAL A 19 -12.69 0.53 0.70
N ARG A 20 -12.57 -0.40 1.64
CA ARG A 20 -11.89 -0.21 2.92
C ARG A 20 -10.45 -0.72 2.84
N ILE A 21 -9.48 0.15 3.04
CA ILE A 21 -8.07 -0.20 3.03
C ILE A 21 -7.49 0.05 4.42
N ALA A 22 -7.02 -1.02 5.07
CA ALA A 22 -6.26 -0.93 6.31
C ALA A 22 -4.84 -0.42 6.01
N MET A 23 -4.54 0.80 6.46
CA MET A 23 -3.20 1.37 6.41
C MET A 23 -2.48 1.07 7.73
N VAL A 24 -1.59 0.08 7.68
CA VAL A 24 -0.90 -0.43 8.88
C VAL A 24 0.41 0.31 9.06
N GLY A 25 0.44 1.27 9.98
CA GLY A 25 1.50 2.26 10.08
C GLY A 25 1.91 2.60 11.51
N LYS A 26 2.99 3.38 11.62
CA LYS A 26 3.51 3.87 12.91
C LYS A 26 2.84 5.17 13.35
N TYR A 27 2.34 5.97 12.41
CA TYR A 27 1.84 7.33 12.65
C TYR A 27 0.38 7.49 12.22
N THR A 28 -0.53 6.74 12.84
CA THR A 28 -1.97 6.79 12.50
C THR A 28 -2.64 8.12 12.81
N GLY A 29 -2.11 8.90 13.77
CA GLY A 29 -2.61 10.23 14.12
C GLY A 29 -2.03 11.40 13.29
N LEU A 30 -1.08 11.14 12.38
CA LEU A 30 -0.41 12.18 11.58
C LEU A 30 -0.53 11.84 10.09
N SER A 31 -1.70 12.14 9.51
CA SER A 31 -2.03 11.86 8.11
C SER A 31 -1.01 12.44 7.12
N ASP A 32 -0.37 13.57 7.45
CA ASP A 32 0.69 14.18 6.62
C ASP A 32 1.88 13.26 6.38
N SER A 33 2.18 12.34 7.31
CA SER A 33 3.26 11.35 7.18
C SER A 33 3.03 10.39 6.01
N TYR A 34 1.79 10.25 5.55
CA TYR A 34 1.37 9.31 4.52
C TYR A 34 0.65 9.99 3.35
N LEU A 35 0.77 11.32 3.20
CA LEU A 35 0.00 12.09 2.22
C LEU A 35 0.17 11.56 0.78
N SER A 36 1.38 11.21 0.36
CA SER A 36 1.63 10.64 -0.98
C SER A 36 0.90 9.32 -1.20
N VAL A 37 0.89 8.44 -0.19
CA VAL A 37 0.20 7.14 -0.22
C VAL A 37 -1.31 7.35 -0.26
N LEU A 38 -1.85 8.27 0.55
CA LEU A 38 -3.27 8.63 0.56
C LEU A 38 -3.74 9.15 -0.79
N LYS A 39 -2.96 10.05 -1.42
CA LYS A 39 -3.29 10.55 -2.77
C LYS A 39 -3.21 9.44 -3.82
N ALA A 40 -2.25 8.52 -3.70
CA ALA A 40 -2.15 7.39 -4.62
C ALA A 40 -3.35 6.43 -4.50
N LEU A 41 -3.80 6.13 -3.27
CA LEU A 41 -5.03 5.37 -3.02
C LEU A 41 -6.25 6.09 -3.58
N LEU A 42 -6.37 7.40 -3.35
CA LEU A 42 -7.49 8.19 -3.86
C LEU A 42 -7.54 8.18 -5.39
N HIS A 43 -6.41 8.37 -6.08
CA HIS A 43 -6.38 8.29 -7.55
C HIS A 43 -6.83 6.90 -8.03
N ALA A 44 -6.38 5.83 -7.37
CA ALA A 44 -6.73 4.47 -7.74
C ALA A 44 -8.20 4.12 -7.44
N SER A 45 -8.74 4.58 -6.32
CA SER A 45 -10.14 4.37 -5.93
C SER A 45 -11.11 5.09 -6.85
N THR A 46 -10.81 6.36 -7.17
CA THR A 46 -11.61 7.13 -8.12
C THR A 46 -11.60 6.47 -9.50
N ALA A 47 -10.46 5.95 -9.96
CA ALA A 47 -10.36 5.22 -11.22
C ALA A 47 -11.14 3.89 -11.22
N CYS A 48 -11.32 3.25 -10.06
CA CYS A 48 -12.13 2.04 -9.92
C CYS A 48 -13.62 2.32 -9.64
N ASN A 49 -14.02 3.60 -9.58
CA ASN A 49 -15.34 4.05 -9.11
C ASN A 49 -15.68 3.55 -7.69
N ARG A 50 -14.72 3.63 -6.78
CA ARG A 50 -14.90 3.28 -5.36
C ARG A 50 -14.62 4.46 -4.44
N LYS A 51 -15.49 4.65 -3.46
CA LYS A 51 -15.31 5.60 -2.36
C LYS A 51 -14.25 5.03 -1.41
N LEU A 52 -13.08 5.66 -1.37
CA LEU A 52 -12.00 5.23 -0.50
C LEU A 52 -12.37 5.44 0.98
N ILE A 53 -12.25 4.39 1.77
CA ILE A 53 -12.24 4.44 3.23
C ILE A 53 -10.87 3.93 3.69
N VAL A 54 -10.12 4.76 4.42
CA VAL A 54 -8.83 4.38 4.99
C VAL A 54 -9.03 4.09 6.47
N GLU A 55 -8.79 2.84 6.84
CA GLU A 55 -8.79 2.41 8.24
C GLU A 55 -7.36 2.51 8.77
N TRP A 56 -7.15 3.34 9.77
CA TRP A 56 -5.82 3.58 10.34
C TRP A 56 -5.53 2.56 11.42
N VAL A 57 -4.61 1.62 11.15
CA VAL A 57 -4.25 0.56 12.09
C VAL A 57 -2.87 0.84 12.68
N PRO A 58 -2.77 1.22 13.97
CA PRO A 58 -1.48 1.42 14.61
C PRO A 58 -0.75 0.09 14.72
N SER A 59 0.42 -0.02 14.10
CA SER A 59 1.11 -1.30 14.03
C SER A 59 1.54 -1.83 15.40
N SER A 60 1.80 -0.96 16.38
CA SER A 60 2.09 -1.39 17.76
C SER A 60 0.92 -2.13 18.39
N ASP A 61 -0.30 -1.70 18.07
CA ASP A 61 -1.51 -2.16 18.76
C ASP A 61 -1.92 -3.56 18.29
N LEU A 62 -1.30 -4.06 17.22
CA LEU A 62 -1.46 -5.45 16.77
C LEU A 62 -0.57 -6.45 17.53
N GLU A 63 0.34 -5.98 18.38
CA GLU A 63 1.33 -6.82 19.07
C GLU A 63 0.79 -7.41 20.39
N ASP A 64 1.26 -8.61 20.76
CA ASP A 64 0.87 -9.31 22.00
C ASP A 64 1.14 -8.47 23.27
N ALA A 65 2.14 -7.58 23.24
CA ALA A 65 2.39 -6.65 24.33
C ALA A 65 1.17 -5.76 24.60
N THR A 66 0.56 -5.21 23.55
CA THR A 66 -0.65 -4.38 23.67
C THR A 66 -1.87 -5.22 24.06
N ALA A 67 -1.94 -6.49 23.65
CA ALA A 67 -3.00 -7.39 24.13
C ALA A 67 -3.02 -7.49 25.67
N ASN A 68 -1.85 -7.40 26.31
CA ASN A 68 -1.72 -7.42 27.78
C ASN A 68 -1.89 -6.02 28.41
N GLU A 69 -1.28 -5.00 27.81
CA GLU A 69 -1.23 -3.64 28.38
C GLU A 69 -2.53 -2.84 28.13
N SER A 70 -3.15 -3.02 26.96
CA SER A 70 -4.36 -2.33 26.54
C SER A 70 -5.23 -3.22 25.63
N PRO A 71 -5.96 -4.19 26.21
CA PRO A 71 -6.77 -5.14 25.44
C PRO A 71 -7.79 -4.48 24.50
N GLU A 72 -8.37 -3.34 24.91
CA GLU A 72 -9.33 -2.59 24.11
C GLU A 72 -8.70 -2.02 22.83
N ALA A 73 -7.49 -1.45 22.93
CA ALA A 73 -6.77 -0.93 21.77
C ALA A 73 -6.35 -2.07 20.83
N TYR A 74 -5.92 -3.20 21.38
CA TYR A 74 -5.57 -4.40 20.63
C TYR A 74 -6.76 -4.93 19.83
N GLU A 75 -7.90 -5.15 20.49
CA GLU A 75 -9.12 -5.64 19.81
C GLU A 75 -9.62 -4.63 18.77
N ALA A 76 -9.58 -3.33 19.05
CA ALA A 76 -9.95 -2.31 18.08
C ALA A 76 -9.06 -2.35 16.83
N ALA A 77 -7.74 -2.46 16.99
CA ALA A 77 -6.80 -2.54 15.87
C ALA A 77 -7.00 -3.80 15.02
N TRP A 78 -7.23 -4.96 15.67
CA TRP A 78 -7.52 -6.20 14.96
C TRP A 78 -8.87 -6.18 14.25
N ASN A 79 -9.90 -5.57 14.83
CA ASN A 79 -11.20 -5.43 14.16
C ASN A 79 -11.10 -4.55 12.90
N LEU A 80 -10.38 -3.42 12.98
CA LEU A 80 -10.10 -2.58 11.80
C LEU A 80 -9.38 -3.36 10.69
N LEU A 81 -8.42 -4.22 11.05
CA LEU A 81 -7.69 -5.04 10.10
C LEU A 81 -8.58 -6.12 9.46
N ARG A 82 -9.44 -6.77 10.25
CA ARG A 82 -10.35 -7.84 9.77
C ARG A 82 -11.49 -7.31 8.90
N ASP A 83 -11.95 -6.10 9.17
CA ASP A 83 -13.05 -5.45 8.44
C ASP A 83 -12.58 -4.81 7.10
N ALA A 84 -11.28 -4.82 6.81
CA ALA A 84 -10.73 -4.20 5.62
C ALA A 84 -10.78 -5.11 4.39
N ASP A 85 -11.09 -4.54 3.23
CA ASP A 85 -11.08 -5.21 1.92
C ASP A 85 -9.66 -5.38 1.35
N GLY A 86 -8.68 -4.66 1.93
CA GLY A 86 -7.28 -4.70 1.52
C GLY A 86 -6.35 -4.13 2.58
N VAL A 87 -5.11 -4.58 2.57
CA VAL A 87 -4.06 -4.18 3.52
C VAL A 87 -2.92 -3.50 2.79
N LEU A 88 -2.50 -2.34 3.31
CA LEU A 88 -1.33 -1.62 2.82
C LEU A 88 -0.34 -1.40 3.98
N VAL A 89 0.89 -1.86 3.79
CA VAL A 89 2.02 -1.58 4.69
C VAL A 89 2.96 -0.60 3.97
N PRO A 90 2.99 0.69 4.37
CA PRO A 90 3.80 1.69 3.71
C PRO A 90 5.29 1.57 4.12
N GLY A 91 6.13 2.41 3.52
CA GLY A 91 7.50 2.57 3.97
C GLY A 91 7.60 3.05 5.42
N GLY A 92 8.73 2.79 6.06
CA GLY A 92 8.99 3.19 7.44
C GLY A 92 10.47 3.12 7.79
N PHE A 93 10.79 3.48 9.02
CA PHE A 93 12.14 3.34 9.56
C PHE A 93 12.08 2.98 11.06
N GLY A 94 13.11 2.27 11.49
CA GLY A 94 13.24 1.79 12.86
C GLY A 94 12.38 0.55 13.15
N ASP A 95 12.65 -0.04 14.30
CA ASP A 95 12.11 -1.30 14.81
C ASP A 95 10.66 -1.24 15.31
N ARG A 96 10.20 -0.06 15.73
CA ARG A 96 8.89 0.08 16.38
C ARG A 96 7.72 -0.34 15.47
N GLY A 97 6.89 -1.24 15.99
CA GLY A 97 5.72 -1.74 15.29
C GLY A 97 6.06 -2.67 14.13
N VAL A 98 7.31 -3.14 14.01
CA VAL A 98 7.70 -4.11 12.97
C VAL A 98 6.98 -5.43 13.18
N LYS A 99 6.87 -5.93 14.42
CA LYS A 99 6.17 -7.19 14.71
C LYS A 99 4.70 -7.12 14.32
N GLY A 100 4.00 -6.04 14.65
CA GLY A 100 2.61 -5.89 14.23
C GLY A 100 2.42 -5.76 12.71
N LYS A 101 3.37 -5.16 11.98
CA LYS A 101 3.36 -5.18 10.51
C LYS A 101 3.54 -6.60 9.96
N ILE A 102 4.42 -7.41 10.57
CA ILE A 102 4.59 -8.84 10.22
C ILE A 102 3.27 -9.59 10.46
N LEU A 103 2.60 -9.36 11.59
CA LEU A 103 1.30 -9.96 11.89
C LEU A 103 0.22 -9.55 10.88
N ALA A 104 0.20 -8.29 10.44
CA ALA A 104 -0.74 -7.83 9.42
C ALA A 104 -0.47 -8.46 8.04
N ALA A 105 0.80 -8.59 7.64
CA ALA A 105 1.17 -9.27 6.40
C ALA A 105 0.78 -10.75 6.43
N LYS A 106 0.98 -11.42 7.59
CA LYS A 106 0.58 -12.81 7.82
C LYS A 106 -0.92 -12.96 7.71
N TYR A 107 -1.67 -12.10 8.40
CA TYR A 107 -3.13 -12.09 8.34
C TYR A 107 -3.62 -11.95 6.89
N ALA A 108 -3.07 -11.00 6.14
CA ALA A 108 -3.44 -10.79 4.75
C ALA A 108 -3.19 -12.05 3.90
N ARG A 109 -1.99 -12.64 4.01
CA ARG A 109 -1.59 -13.85 3.28
C ARG A 109 -2.50 -15.04 3.60
N GLU A 110 -2.78 -15.30 4.87
CA GLU A 110 -3.53 -16.49 5.32
C GLU A 110 -5.03 -16.37 5.03
N ASN A 111 -5.56 -15.15 5.00
CA ASN A 111 -6.99 -14.89 4.80
C ASN A 111 -7.33 -14.43 3.38
N ASN A 112 -6.38 -14.49 2.45
CA ASN A 112 -6.56 -14.06 1.06
C ASN A 112 -7.00 -12.58 0.90
N VAL A 113 -6.60 -11.72 1.84
CA VAL A 113 -6.92 -10.29 1.80
C VAL A 113 -5.86 -9.58 0.93
N PRO A 114 -6.26 -8.86 -0.14
CA PRO A 114 -5.33 -8.13 -1.00
C PRO A 114 -4.30 -7.30 -0.24
N PHE A 115 -3.02 -7.45 -0.57
CA PHE A 115 -1.90 -6.85 0.16
C PHE A 115 -0.97 -6.08 -0.77
N LEU A 116 -0.57 -4.88 -0.34
CA LEU A 116 0.52 -4.09 -0.94
C LEU A 116 1.55 -3.67 0.12
N GLY A 117 2.77 -4.17 -0.01
CA GLY A 117 3.93 -3.74 0.78
C GLY A 117 4.80 -2.75 0.01
N ILE A 118 5.10 -1.59 0.59
CA ILE A 118 5.94 -0.55 -0.04
C ILE A 118 7.23 -0.36 0.76
N CYS A 119 8.38 -0.47 0.10
CA CYS A 119 9.70 -0.32 0.69
C CYS A 119 9.85 -1.27 1.90
N LEU A 120 9.81 -0.76 3.13
CA LEU A 120 9.72 -1.59 4.34
C LEU A 120 8.60 -2.64 4.27
N GLY A 121 7.44 -2.32 3.70
CA GLY A 121 6.35 -3.30 3.57
C GLY A 121 6.71 -4.53 2.75
N MET A 122 7.56 -4.40 1.72
CA MET A 122 8.09 -5.54 0.96
C MET A 122 9.02 -6.39 1.83
N GLN A 123 9.89 -5.75 2.61
CA GLN A 123 10.81 -6.42 3.53
C GLN A 123 10.04 -7.19 4.61
N ILE A 124 8.99 -6.58 5.17
CA ILE A 124 8.09 -7.23 6.12
C ILE A 124 7.44 -8.48 5.51
N ALA A 125 6.97 -8.41 4.26
CA ALA A 125 6.37 -9.56 3.60
C ALA A 125 7.37 -10.72 3.44
N VAL A 126 8.64 -10.42 3.12
CA VAL A 126 9.70 -11.46 3.05
C VAL A 126 9.97 -12.07 4.42
N ILE A 127 10.10 -11.24 5.46
CA ILE A 127 10.35 -11.70 6.84
C ILE A 127 9.18 -12.58 7.32
N GLU A 128 7.94 -12.13 7.10
CA GLU A 128 6.74 -12.88 7.44
C GLU A 128 6.76 -14.26 6.78
N TYR A 129 6.98 -14.31 5.47
CA TYR A 129 6.95 -15.54 4.69
C TYR A 129 8.04 -16.52 5.14
N ALA A 130 9.24 -16.02 5.44
CA ALA A 130 10.32 -16.84 5.99
C ALA A 130 9.96 -17.44 7.36
N ARG A 131 9.31 -16.67 8.24
CA ARG A 131 8.88 -17.17 9.55
C ARG A 131 7.76 -18.19 9.45
N SER A 132 6.74 -17.91 8.64
CA SER A 132 5.51 -18.68 8.62
C SER A 132 5.54 -19.88 7.67
N VAL A 133 6.14 -19.73 6.49
CA VAL A 133 6.15 -20.78 5.46
C VAL A 133 7.43 -21.59 5.48
N LEU A 134 8.60 -20.95 5.66
CA LEU A 134 9.88 -21.65 5.77
C LEU A 134 10.20 -22.13 7.20
N ASN A 135 9.34 -21.79 8.18
CA ASN A 135 9.53 -22.11 9.60
C ASN A 135 10.82 -21.55 10.23
N LEU A 136 11.38 -20.47 9.67
CA LEU A 136 12.57 -19.80 10.19
C LEU A 136 12.14 -18.73 11.21
N GLN A 137 11.85 -19.13 12.44
CA GLN A 137 11.20 -18.25 13.43
C GLN A 137 12.02 -17.01 13.80
N ASP A 138 13.35 -17.11 13.79
CA ASP A 138 14.27 -15.99 14.06
C ASP A 138 14.54 -15.13 12.83
N ALA A 139 14.00 -15.48 11.65
CA ALA A 139 14.23 -14.74 10.41
C ALA A 139 13.90 -13.25 10.58
N ASN A 140 14.82 -12.38 10.21
CA ASN A 140 14.63 -10.94 10.42
C ASN A 140 15.46 -10.09 9.45
N SER A 141 15.28 -8.77 9.51
CA SER A 141 16.21 -7.80 8.93
C SER A 141 17.37 -7.55 9.88
N THR A 142 18.59 -7.45 9.35
CA THR A 142 19.75 -6.99 10.12
C THR A 142 19.64 -5.51 10.54
N GLU A 143 18.62 -4.78 10.06
CA GLU A 143 18.26 -3.45 10.60
C GLU A 143 17.67 -3.55 12.01
N PHE A 144 16.85 -4.57 12.27
CA PHE A 144 16.07 -4.70 13.50
C PHE A 144 16.67 -5.69 14.49
N ASP A 145 17.35 -6.71 13.96
CA ASP A 145 17.96 -7.78 14.72
C ASP A 145 19.27 -8.19 14.05
N PRO A 146 20.40 -7.56 14.43
CA PRO A 146 21.71 -7.87 13.86
C PRO A 146 22.22 -9.29 14.15
N ASP A 147 21.67 -9.94 15.18
CA ASP A 147 22.12 -11.24 15.68
C ASP A 147 21.29 -12.42 15.11
N THR A 148 20.30 -12.15 14.25
CA THR A 148 19.50 -13.18 13.58
C THR A 148 20.37 -14.18 12.83
N THR A 149 20.10 -15.48 13.00
CA THR A 149 20.82 -16.53 12.28
C THR A 149 20.24 -16.75 10.87
N ASN A 150 19.07 -16.18 10.59
CA ASN A 150 18.37 -16.24 9.31
C ASN A 150 18.11 -14.83 8.73
N PRO A 151 19.16 -14.07 8.36
CA PRO A 151 19.01 -12.71 7.85
C PRO A 151 18.30 -12.71 6.49
N CYS A 152 17.03 -12.30 6.47
CA CYS A 152 16.21 -12.20 5.27
C CYS A 152 16.42 -10.90 4.51
N VAL A 153 16.79 -9.86 5.23
CA VAL A 153 17.01 -8.52 4.71
C VAL A 153 18.31 -8.00 5.29
N ILE A 154 19.22 -7.54 4.42
CA ILE A 154 20.59 -7.16 4.77
C ILE A 154 20.91 -5.76 4.28
N PHE A 155 21.86 -5.11 4.95
CA PHE A 155 22.40 -3.83 4.50
C PHE A 155 23.21 -4.03 3.21
N MET A 156 22.74 -3.48 2.08
CA MET A 156 23.40 -3.62 0.78
C MET A 156 23.47 -2.28 0.04
N PRO A 157 24.28 -1.33 0.55
CA PRO A 157 24.31 0.04 0.05
C PRO A 157 24.81 0.14 -1.39
N GLU A 158 24.49 1.26 -2.04
CA GLU A 158 25.15 1.62 -3.30
C GLU A 158 26.53 2.22 -3.00
N GLY A 159 27.54 1.78 -3.76
CA GLY A 159 28.85 2.44 -3.77
C GLY A 159 28.74 3.78 -4.48
N SER A 160 29.32 4.83 -3.91
CA SER A 160 29.41 6.14 -4.56
C SER A 160 30.85 6.44 -4.95
N LYS A 161 31.06 6.96 -6.17
CA LYS A 161 32.36 7.48 -6.61
C LYS A 161 32.67 8.86 -6.01
N THR A 162 31.67 9.56 -5.47
CA THR A 162 31.77 10.93 -4.97
C THR A 162 31.60 11.05 -3.45
N HIS A 163 31.00 10.05 -2.80
CA HIS A 163 30.80 10.02 -1.35
C HIS A 163 31.45 8.76 -0.76
N MET A 164 32.33 8.95 0.22
CA MET A 164 32.94 7.86 0.97
C MET A 164 31.91 7.26 1.95
N GLY A 165 31.77 5.94 1.96
CA GLY A 165 30.81 5.20 2.79
C GLY A 165 29.66 4.54 2.00
N GLY A 166 28.88 3.68 2.67
CA GLY A 166 27.72 3.02 2.06
C GLY A 166 26.57 4.00 1.85
N THR A 167 26.30 4.38 0.60
CA THR A 167 25.24 5.35 0.27
C THR A 167 23.87 4.70 0.14
N MET A 168 22.82 5.48 0.45
CA MET A 168 21.42 5.07 0.29
C MET A 168 21.08 4.91 -1.19
N ARG A 169 20.35 3.84 -1.54
CA ARG A 169 19.75 3.71 -2.88
C ARG A 169 18.63 4.75 -3.01
N LEU A 170 18.88 5.76 -3.84
CA LEU A 170 18.05 6.97 -3.91
C LEU A 170 17.77 7.40 -5.35
N GLY A 171 16.54 7.86 -5.58
CA GLY A 171 16.15 8.48 -6.84
C GLY A 171 15.56 7.48 -7.82
N SER A 172 15.49 7.86 -9.10
CA SER A 172 14.95 6.98 -10.13
C SER A 172 15.92 5.85 -10.43
N ARG A 173 15.43 4.62 -10.40
CA ARG A 173 16.16 3.41 -10.82
C ARG A 173 15.24 2.56 -11.69
N ARG A 174 15.85 1.78 -12.56
CA ARG A 174 15.14 0.88 -13.46
C ARG A 174 14.98 -0.50 -12.81
N THR A 175 13.77 -1.03 -12.90
CA THR A 175 13.40 -2.37 -12.48
C THR A 175 12.90 -3.15 -13.69
N TYR A 176 13.50 -4.30 -13.96
CA TYR A 176 13.18 -5.17 -15.08
C TYR A 176 12.27 -6.30 -14.63
N PHE A 177 11.13 -6.46 -15.32
CA PHE A 177 10.27 -7.61 -15.09
C PHE A 177 10.90 -8.86 -15.68
N GLN A 178 10.94 -9.93 -14.89
CA GLN A 178 11.54 -11.21 -15.25
C GLN A 178 10.55 -12.09 -16.02
N ASP A 179 9.26 -11.88 -15.79
CA ASP A 179 8.15 -12.58 -16.44
C ASP A 179 7.11 -11.56 -16.90
N ALA A 180 6.76 -11.60 -18.19
CA ALA A 180 5.73 -10.73 -18.75
C ALA A 180 4.32 -11.10 -18.26
N ASP A 181 4.13 -12.33 -17.78
CA ASP A 181 2.85 -12.83 -17.29
C ASP A 181 2.56 -12.50 -15.83
N CYS A 182 3.55 -11.98 -15.08
CA CYS A 182 3.32 -11.53 -13.72
C CYS A 182 2.28 -10.40 -13.64
N ARG A 183 1.60 -10.28 -12.49
CA ARG A 183 0.51 -9.31 -12.34
C ARG A 183 1.02 -7.88 -12.46
N SER A 184 2.20 -7.62 -11.90
CA SER A 184 2.82 -6.30 -11.91
C SER A 184 3.11 -5.84 -13.33
N ALA A 185 3.74 -6.68 -14.18
CA ALA A 185 3.99 -6.35 -15.58
C ALA A 185 2.68 -6.03 -16.32
N LYS A 186 1.63 -6.85 -16.14
CA LYS A 186 0.30 -6.63 -16.72
C LYS A 186 -0.32 -5.30 -16.28
N LEU A 187 -0.25 -4.97 -14.99
CA LEU A 187 -0.73 -3.68 -14.46
C LEU A 187 0.05 -2.49 -15.02
N TYR A 188 1.34 -2.66 -15.29
CA TYR A 188 2.17 -1.66 -15.99
C TYR A 188 2.01 -1.70 -17.52
N GLY A 189 1.00 -2.40 -18.05
CA GLY A 189 0.70 -2.44 -19.48
C GLY A 189 1.66 -3.32 -20.28
N ASN A 190 2.10 -4.44 -19.70
CA ASN A 190 3.08 -5.37 -20.28
C ASN A 190 4.44 -4.71 -20.57
N ALA A 191 4.82 -3.72 -19.75
CA ALA A 191 6.13 -3.10 -19.83
C ALA A 191 7.24 -4.13 -19.52
N LYS A 192 8.37 -4.05 -20.21
CA LYS A 192 9.55 -4.88 -19.91
C LYS A 192 10.30 -4.39 -18.67
N TYR A 193 10.21 -3.10 -18.40
CA TYR A 193 10.83 -2.45 -17.25
C TYR A 193 10.03 -1.22 -16.83
N VAL A 194 10.25 -0.76 -15.61
CA VAL A 194 9.71 0.49 -15.07
C VAL A 194 10.81 1.29 -14.38
N ASP A 195 10.74 2.61 -14.50
CA ASP A 195 11.64 3.52 -13.79
C ASP A 195 10.90 4.11 -12.58
N GLU A 196 11.21 3.66 -11.37
CA GLU A 196 10.52 4.06 -10.14
C GLU A 196 11.49 4.70 -9.14
N ARG A 197 10.96 5.40 -8.11
CA ARG A 197 11.79 6.13 -7.14
C ARG A 197 12.08 5.28 -5.91
N HIS A 198 13.35 5.18 -5.54
CA HIS A 198 13.82 4.44 -4.37
C HIS A 198 14.31 5.41 -3.29
N ARG A 199 14.23 4.97 -2.02
CA ARG A 199 14.79 5.65 -0.85
C ARG A 199 14.96 4.65 0.30
N HIS A 200 15.94 3.76 0.19
CA HIS A 200 16.21 2.73 1.20
C HIS A 200 17.68 2.28 1.20
N ARG A 201 18.06 1.47 2.17
CA ARG A 201 19.44 0.98 2.39
C ARG A 201 19.56 -0.53 2.49
N TYR A 202 18.45 -1.20 2.75
CA TYR A 202 18.39 -2.63 3.01
C TYR A 202 17.70 -3.32 1.86
N GLU A 203 18.18 -4.51 1.52
CA GLU A 203 17.72 -5.31 0.40
C GLU A 203 17.43 -6.74 0.87
N VAL A 204 16.59 -7.47 0.13
CA VAL A 204 16.42 -8.90 0.36
C VAL A 204 17.78 -9.60 0.21
N ASN A 205 18.12 -10.45 1.18
CA ASN A 205 19.37 -11.20 1.17
C ASN A 205 19.40 -12.14 -0.06
N PRO A 206 20.38 -12.00 -0.98
CA PRO A 206 20.50 -12.87 -2.14
C PRO A 206 20.54 -14.37 -1.80
N ASP A 207 21.13 -14.73 -0.65
CA ASP A 207 21.26 -16.12 -0.20
C ASP A 207 19.90 -16.76 0.19
N MET A 208 18.88 -15.93 0.42
CA MET A 208 17.53 -16.36 0.77
C MET A 208 16.62 -16.54 -0.44
N ILE A 209 16.97 -15.98 -1.60
CA ILE A 209 16.10 -15.92 -2.78
C ILE A 209 15.65 -17.32 -3.21
N THR A 210 16.59 -18.23 -3.44
CA THR A 210 16.27 -19.59 -3.91
C THR A 210 15.35 -20.34 -2.94
N LYS A 211 15.54 -20.16 -1.63
CA LYS A 211 14.69 -20.79 -0.60
C LYS A 211 13.27 -20.23 -0.64
N LEU A 212 13.13 -18.92 -0.78
CA LEU A 212 11.83 -18.23 -0.86
C LEU A 212 11.08 -18.60 -2.15
N GLU A 213 11.77 -18.62 -3.29
CA GLU A 213 11.21 -19.02 -4.59
C GLU A 213 10.74 -20.47 -4.59
N ASN A 214 11.54 -21.39 -4.05
CA ASN A 214 11.15 -22.80 -3.93
C ASN A 214 9.94 -23.03 -3.01
N ALA A 215 9.69 -22.15 -2.05
CA ALA A 215 8.50 -22.21 -1.20
C ALA A 215 7.25 -21.57 -1.82
N GLY A 216 7.40 -20.81 -2.91
CA GLY A 216 6.30 -20.26 -3.70
C GLY A 216 6.25 -18.73 -3.79
N LEU A 217 7.15 -18.00 -3.13
CA LEU A 217 7.24 -16.54 -3.26
C LEU A 217 8.04 -16.17 -4.51
N SER A 218 7.50 -15.37 -5.43
CA SER A 218 8.17 -15.06 -6.70
C SER A 218 8.76 -13.66 -6.71
N PHE A 219 10.03 -13.53 -7.12
CA PHE A 219 10.66 -12.22 -7.36
C PHE A 219 10.61 -11.85 -8.85
N VAL A 220 9.52 -11.19 -9.22
CA VAL A 220 9.17 -10.89 -10.61
C VAL A 220 9.84 -9.63 -11.16
N GLY A 221 10.46 -8.81 -10.31
CA GLY A 221 11.16 -7.59 -10.72
C GLY A 221 12.55 -7.50 -10.09
N LYS A 222 13.57 -7.21 -10.89
CA LYS A 222 14.97 -7.13 -10.44
C LYS A 222 15.66 -5.86 -10.96
N ASP A 223 16.72 -5.43 -10.29
CA ASP A 223 17.56 -4.33 -10.77
C ASP A 223 18.40 -4.73 -12.00
N GLU A 224 19.13 -3.78 -12.58
CA GLU A 224 20.01 -3.99 -13.75
C GLU A 224 21.05 -5.08 -13.53
N THR A 225 21.50 -5.28 -12.29
CA THR A 225 22.50 -6.29 -11.95
C THR A 225 21.90 -7.68 -11.74
N GLY A 226 20.57 -7.77 -11.61
CA GLY A 226 19.87 -8.99 -11.23
C GLY A 226 20.07 -9.39 -9.76
N ARG A 227 20.85 -8.63 -8.97
CA ARG A 227 21.18 -8.96 -7.58
C ARG A 227 20.13 -8.46 -6.59
N ARG A 228 19.47 -7.33 -6.89
CA ARG A 228 18.43 -6.76 -6.03
C ARG A 228 17.06 -7.18 -6.51
N MET A 229 16.26 -7.72 -5.60
CA MET A 229 14.86 -8.03 -5.84
C MET A 229 14.03 -6.79 -5.54
N GLU A 230 13.29 -6.30 -6.52
CA GLU A 230 12.60 -5.01 -6.47
C GLU A 230 11.07 -5.15 -6.46
N VAL A 231 10.55 -6.28 -6.95
CA VAL A 231 9.12 -6.64 -6.93
C VAL A 231 8.98 -8.10 -6.53
N LEU A 232 8.17 -8.37 -5.51
CA LEU A 232 7.72 -9.72 -5.13
C LEU A 232 6.23 -9.88 -5.38
N GLU A 233 5.83 -11.11 -5.71
CA GLU A 233 4.45 -11.56 -5.79
C GLU A 233 4.28 -12.92 -5.13
N LEU A 234 3.10 -13.20 -4.56
CA LEU A 234 2.69 -14.57 -4.22
C LEU A 234 1.69 -15.06 -5.28
N PRO A 235 2.07 -15.97 -6.19
CA PRO A 235 1.20 -16.41 -7.30
C PRO A 235 -0.11 -17.04 -6.84
N SER A 236 -0.14 -17.77 -5.72
CA SER A 236 -1.33 -18.43 -5.20
C SER A 236 -2.37 -17.49 -4.56
N HIS A 237 -2.00 -16.25 -4.26
CA HIS A 237 -2.85 -15.28 -3.56
C HIS A 237 -3.58 -14.35 -4.54
N PRO A 238 -4.81 -13.88 -4.27
CA PRO A 238 -5.56 -13.01 -5.19
C PRO A 238 -4.78 -11.73 -5.59
N TYR A 239 -4.15 -11.08 -4.61
CA TYR A 239 -3.22 -9.97 -4.83
C TYR A 239 -2.30 -9.83 -3.62
N PHE A 240 -1.05 -10.27 -3.72
CA PHE A 240 -0.04 -10.08 -2.67
C PHE A 240 1.23 -9.60 -3.35
N VAL A 241 1.46 -8.28 -3.29
CA VAL A 241 2.54 -7.62 -4.00
C VAL A 241 3.37 -6.83 -3.00
N GLY A 242 4.69 -6.95 -3.10
CA GLY A 242 5.62 -6.12 -2.36
C GLY A 242 6.58 -5.45 -3.33
N VAL A 243 6.89 -4.17 -3.13
CA VAL A 243 7.88 -3.45 -3.94
C VAL A 243 8.85 -2.67 -3.09
N GLN A 244 10.09 -2.58 -3.54
CA GLN A 244 11.15 -1.82 -2.85
C GLN A 244 11.09 -0.33 -3.16
N PHE A 245 10.64 0.04 -4.35
CA PHE A 245 10.42 1.43 -4.72
C PHE A 245 9.15 2.02 -4.08
N HIS A 246 8.97 3.33 -4.28
CA HIS A 246 7.82 4.10 -3.83
C HIS A 246 6.89 4.43 -5.02
N PRO A 247 5.94 3.53 -5.35
CA PRO A 247 5.03 3.70 -6.49
C PRO A 247 4.07 4.88 -6.33
N GLU A 248 3.90 5.41 -5.12
CA GLU A 248 3.02 6.54 -4.81
C GLU A 248 3.49 7.84 -5.46
N PHE A 249 4.80 8.05 -5.63
CA PHE A 249 5.35 9.31 -6.14
C PHE A 249 5.06 9.55 -7.63
N LYS A 250 4.74 8.49 -8.38
CA LYS A 250 4.39 8.57 -9.79
C LYS A 250 2.87 8.49 -10.05
N SER A 251 2.06 8.40 -8.99
CA SER A 251 0.60 8.47 -9.11
C SER A 251 0.14 9.88 -9.50
N ARG A 252 -0.83 9.97 -10.41
CA ARG A 252 -1.48 11.22 -10.84
C ARG A 252 -3.00 11.00 -10.95
N PRO A 253 -3.85 12.03 -10.81
CA PRO A 253 -5.31 11.89 -10.92
C PRO A 253 -5.78 11.24 -12.22
N GLY A 254 -5.10 11.51 -13.35
CA GLY A 254 -5.40 10.90 -14.65
C GLY A 254 -4.59 9.67 -15.02
N LYS A 255 -3.61 9.31 -14.20
CA LYS A 255 -2.76 8.13 -14.37
C LYS A 255 -2.40 7.61 -12.98
N PRO A 256 -3.33 6.91 -12.31
CA PRO A 256 -3.07 6.33 -11.00
C PRO A 256 -1.88 5.38 -11.06
N SER A 257 -1.22 5.22 -9.92
CA SER A 257 -0.13 4.25 -9.81
C SER A 257 -0.66 2.82 -10.02
N ALA A 258 0.01 2.06 -10.90
CA ALA A 258 -0.45 0.75 -11.37
C ALA A 258 -0.67 -0.25 -10.21
N LEU A 259 0.23 -0.26 -9.22
CA LEU A 259 0.13 -1.18 -8.07
C LEU A 259 -0.92 -0.75 -7.05
N PHE A 260 -1.22 0.55 -6.95
CA PHE A 260 -2.36 1.01 -6.16
C PHE A 260 -3.69 0.66 -6.86
N SER A 261 -3.76 0.81 -8.19
CA SER A 261 -4.91 0.34 -8.97
C SER A 261 -5.10 -1.17 -8.85
N GLY A 262 -4.02 -1.95 -8.86
CA GLY A 262 -4.05 -3.39 -8.60
C GLY A 262 -4.65 -3.73 -7.24
N LEU A 263 -4.18 -3.06 -6.17
CA LEU A 263 -4.70 -3.25 -4.81
C LEU A 263 -6.20 -2.95 -4.74
N ILE A 264 -6.62 -1.74 -5.17
CA ILE A 264 -8.03 -1.35 -5.10
C ILE A 264 -8.91 -2.27 -5.94
N ALA A 265 -8.48 -2.62 -7.16
CA ALA A 265 -9.24 -3.51 -8.03
C ALA A 265 -9.34 -4.92 -7.42
N ALA A 266 -8.30 -5.41 -6.73
CA ALA A 266 -8.37 -6.68 -6.01
C ALA A 266 -9.36 -6.61 -4.85
N SER A 267 -9.28 -5.57 -4.02
CA SER A 267 -10.17 -5.33 -2.87
C SER A 267 -11.63 -5.14 -3.25
N SER A 268 -11.90 -4.75 -4.50
CA SER A 268 -13.26 -4.49 -4.99
C SER A 268 -13.79 -5.51 -6.00
N GLY A 269 -13.06 -6.62 -6.21
CA GLY A 269 -13.44 -7.69 -7.14
C GLY A 269 -13.28 -7.35 -8.63
N GLN A 270 -12.60 -6.26 -8.96
CA GLN A 270 -12.43 -5.72 -10.32
C GLN A 270 -11.07 -6.09 -10.97
N LEU A 271 -10.17 -6.79 -10.26
CA LEU A 271 -8.80 -7.06 -10.73
C LEU A 271 -8.75 -7.81 -12.06
N LYS A 272 -9.57 -8.85 -12.25
CA LYS A 272 -9.60 -9.63 -13.51
C LYS A 272 -9.91 -8.74 -14.71
N THR A 273 -10.91 -7.87 -14.58
CA THR A 273 -11.31 -6.90 -15.60
C THR A 273 -10.19 -5.90 -15.88
N LEU A 274 -9.49 -5.44 -14.84
CA LEU A 274 -8.36 -4.52 -14.98
C LEU A 274 -7.19 -5.15 -15.74
N LEU A 275 -6.84 -6.41 -15.44
CA LEU A 275 -5.73 -7.12 -16.08
C LEU A 275 -6.02 -7.47 -17.56
N GLN A 276 -7.29 -7.68 -17.93
CA GLN A 276 -7.69 -7.92 -19.32
C GLN A 276 -7.62 -6.64 -20.16
N ASN A 277 -7.86 -5.48 -19.56
CA ASN A 277 -7.86 -4.20 -20.26
C ASN A 277 -7.04 -3.13 -19.53
N PRO A 278 -5.70 -3.25 -19.47
CA PRO A 278 -4.85 -2.31 -18.72
C PRO A 278 -4.93 -0.86 -19.25
N CYS A 279 -5.33 -0.66 -20.52
CA CYS A 279 -5.58 0.65 -21.13
C CYS A 279 -7.00 1.22 -20.91
N HIS A 280 -7.91 0.51 -20.23
CA HIS A 280 -9.29 0.96 -19.99
C HIS A 280 -9.54 1.42 -18.55
N ILE A 281 -8.59 2.13 -17.96
CA ILE A 281 -9.02 3.21 -17.05
C ILE A 281 -9.67 4.24 -17.98
N LYS A 282 -10.99 4.13 -18.17
CA LYS A 282 -11.76 4.96 -19.11
C LYS A 282 -11.28 6.41 -18.98
N LYS A 283 -10.95 7.07 -20.09
CA LYS A 283 -11.14 8.52 -20.16
C LYS A 283 -12.61 8.74 -19.79
N VAL A 284 -12.87 9.14 -18.56
CA VAL A 284 -14.23 9.40 -18.12
C VAL A 284 -14.66 10.67 -18.84
N MET A 285 -15.37 10.50 -19.95
CA MET A 285 -16.19 11.55 -20.52
C MET A 285 -17.57 11.39 -19.89
N PRO A 286 -18.10 12.41 -19.19
CA PRO A 286 -19.46 12.33 -18.69
C PRO A 286 -20.41 12.26 -19.90
N LYS A 287 -21.20 11.19 -19.97
CA LYS A 287 -22.43 11.20 -20.76
C LYS A 287 -23.47 11.94 -19.91
N TYR A 288 -23.84 13.14 -20.31
CA TYR A 288 -24.93 13.90 -19.69
C TYR A 288 -26.22 13.06 -19.67
N PRO A 289 -26.78 12.74 -18.50
CA PRO A 289 -28.18 12.36 -18.39
C PRO A 289 -28.98 13.65 -18.17
N THR A 290 -29.88 13.94 -19.10
CA THR A 290 -30.96 14.91 -18.86
C THR A 290 -31.72 14.52 -17.60
N SER A 291 -31.90 15.51 -16.73
CA SER A 291 -32.58 15.45 -15.44
C SER A 291 -33.88 14.65 -15.45
N ASN A 292 -34.13 13.90 -14.37
CA ASN A 292 -35.40 13.96 -13.65
C ASN A 292 -35.16 13.53 -12.20
N GLY A 293 -35.50 14.43 -11.27
CA GLY A 293 -35.11 14.37 -9.87
C GLY A 293 -35.82 13.30 -9.06
N VAL A 294 -35.10 12.72 -8.10
CA VAL A 294 -35.67 12.10 -6.90
C VAL A 294 -34.78 12.46 -5.72
N SER A 295 -35.39 13.10 -4.73
CA SER A 295 -34.76 13.49 -3.47
C SER A 295 -34.38 12.26 -2.64
N THR A 296 -33.11 12.14 -2.25
CA THR A 296 -32.66 11.17 -1.25
C THR A 296 -31.81 11.87 -0.19
N LYS A 297 -32.08 11.53 1.07
CA LYS A 297 -31.53 12.19 2.27
C LYS A 297 -30.05 11.82 2.47
N PRO A 298 -29.20 12.76 2.92
CA PRO A 298 -27.81 12.46 3.24
C PRO A 298 -27.71 11.64 4.54
N TYR A 299 -26.94 10.55 4.49
CA TYR A 299 -26.48 9.83 5.69
C TYR A 299 -25.30 10.58 6.31
N ALA A 300 -25.44 10.97 7.58
CA ALA A 300 -24.38 11.56 8.38
C ALA A 300 -23.58 10.45 9.09
N ASN A 301 -22.25 10.52 9.03
CA ASN A 301 -21.36 9.70 9.83
C ASN A 301 -21.34 10.22 11.28
N GLY A 302 -21.69 9.38 12.26
CA GLY A 302 -21.48 9.67 13.69
C GLY A 302 -22.54 9.05 14.62
N ASN A 303 -22.13 8.03 15.38
CA ASN A 303 -22.91 7.40 16.44
C ASN A 303 -23.09 8.40 17.61
N LYS A 304 -24.34 8.69 18.02
CA LYS A 304 -24.64 9.52 19.20
C LYS A 304 -24.62 8.63 20.44
N ASN A 305 -23.57 8.74 21.25
CA ASN A 305 -23.60 8.75 22.73
C ASN A 305 -22.20 8.47 23.30
N MET A 306 -21.53 9.48 23.86
CA MET A 306 -20.90 9.40 25.19
C MET A 306 -20.29 10.75 25.61
N HIS A 307 -20.16 10.91 26.93
CA HIS A 307 -20.06 12.14 27.67
C HIS A 307 -18.71 12.89 27.60
N LYS A 308 -18.81 14.21 27.79
CA LYS A 308 -17.79 15.24 28.01
C LYS A 308 -16.51 14.80 28.75
N LYS A 309 -15.33 15.05 28.15
CA LYS A 309 -14.24 15.93 28.65
C LYS A 309 -13.02 15.92 27.70
N GLY A 310 -12.47 17.11 27.40
CA GLY A 310 -11.08 17.30 26.96
C GLY A 310 -10.85 17.51 25.45
N PHE A 311 -10.52 18.74 25.08
CA PHE A 311 -10.11 19.21 23.74
C PHE A 311 -8.98 18.39 23.09
N VAL A 312 -9.19 17.89 21.86
CA VAL A 312 -8.28 18.00 20.68
C VAL A 312 -9.14 17.93 19.41
N SER A 313 -8.87 18.79 18.44
CA SER A 313 -9.62 18.99 17.20
C SER A 313 -9.59 17.77 16.24
N ASN A 314 -10.76 17.18 15.97
CA ASN A 314 -10.95 16.24 14.86
C ASN A 314 -11.06 17.02 13.54
N GLY A 315 -10.05 16.87 12.68
CA GLY A 315 -10.05 17.44 11.33
C GLY A 315 -11.03 16.71 10.43
N ILE A 316 -12.19 17.31 10.20
CA ILE A 316 -13.14 16.94 9.15
C ILE A 316 -12.67 17.63 7.86
N TYR A 317 -12.30 16.85 6.84
CA TYR A 317 -12.09 17.39 5.50
C TYR A 317 -13.42 17.35 4.74
N SER A 318 -14.06 18.51 4.58
CA SER A 318 -15.05 18.78 3.55
C SER A 318 -14.34 19.21 2.26
N ASN A 319 -14.83 18.74 1.11
CA ASN A 319 -14.39 19.20 -0.20
C ASN A 319 -14.81 20.68 -0.36
N GLY A 320 -13.85 21.59 -0.26
CA GLY A 320 -14.06 23.03 -0.38
C GLY A 320 -13.25 23.63 -1.51
N LEU A 321 -13.89 23.80 -2.67
CA LEU A 321 -13.47 24.69 -3.75
C LEU A 321 -14.64 25.64 -4.05
N ALA A 322 -14.92 26.53 -3.10
CA ALA A 322 -15.78 27.72 -3.18
C ALA A 322 -15.52 28.50 -1.89
N SER A 323 -15.17 29.78 -1.80
CA SER A 323 -15.28 30.93 -2.69
C SER A 323 -14.25 31.97 -2.21
N MET A 324 -13.32 32.40 -3.07
CA MET A 324 -12.56 33.65 -2.87
C MET A 324 -12.92 34.61 -3.98
N LEU A 325 -14.14 35.12 -3.92
CA LEU A 325 -14.62 36.32 -4.61
C LEU A 325 -15.72 36.92 -3.72
N ASP A 326 -15.30 37.63 -2.68
CA ASP A 326 -15.85 38.94 -2.29
C ASP A 326 -15.34 39.33 -0.89
N ARG A 327 -14.75 40.54 -0.85
CA ARG A 327 -14.24 41.34 0.28
C ARG A 327 -12.82 41.08 0.77
#